data_AF-A0A6G6W8S2-F1
#
_entry.id   AF-A0A6G6W8S2-F1
#
_cell.length_a   1.000
_cell.length_b   1.000
_cell.length_c   1.000
_cell.angle_alpha   90.00
_cell.angle_beta   90.00
_cell.angle_gamma   90.00
#
_symmetry.space_group_name_H-M   'P 1'
#
loop_
_entity.id
_entity.type
_entity.pdbx_description
1 polymer ?
#
loop_
_entity_poly.entity_id
_entity_poly.type
_entity_poly.pdbx_seq_one_letter_code
_entity_poly.pdbx_strand_id
1 'polypeptide(L)'
;MDLRDAFAMAEYLLEVHGLDDWEVAYDNAKLRAGICRFSDRVLGLSAPLTAVHDEADVRDTILHEVAHALVGPRHGHDAVWRARAKAIGCSGERCVSAESPRVQAAWLGTCSAGHTLERHRRPERVLTCGLCSSRFDLDHVYAWTHRGRPAVLHPNYEAELARLREGRRTVLLPVGARARVTVEGEHHGVVGRVAKRGRTSYHLRVGRLLLRVPFAWVEPA
;
A
#
# COMPACT_ATOMS: atom_id res chain seq x y z
N MET A 1 17.92 -11.18 -5.39
CA MET A 1 18.99 -10.72 -6.31
C MET A 1 19.48 -9.35 -5.84
N ASP A 2 20.75 -8.97 -6.08
CA ASP A 2 21.19 -7.59 -5.81
C ASP A 2 20.43 -6.61 -6.71
N LEU A 3 20.10 -5.43 -6.20
CA LEU A 3 19.32 -4.45 -6.97
C LEU A 3 20.10 -3.89 -8.15
N ARG A 4 21.43 -3.77 -8.07
CA ARG A 4 22.21 -3.27 -9.22
C ARG A 4 22.24 -4.30 -10.34
N ASP A 5 22.43 -5.57 -10.00
CA ASP A 5 22.43 -6.66 -10.97
C ASP A 5 21.06 -6.78 -11.65
N ALA A 6 19.97 -6.66 -10.88
CA ALA A 6 18.61 -6.68 -11.44
C ALA A 6 18.33 -5.48 -12.36
N PHE A 7 18.85 -4.30 -12.01
CA PHE A 7 18.72 -3.10 -12.85
C PHE A 7 19.48 -3.28 -14.16
N ALA A 8 20.73 -3.72 -14.11
CA ALA A 8 21.55 -3.99 -15.31
C ALA A 8 20.92 -5.07 -16.19
N MET A 9 20.33 -6.12 -15.59
CA MET A 9 19.58 -7.13 -16.34
C MET A 9 18.36 -6.55 -17.04
N ALA A 10 17.64 -5.64 -16.38
CA ALA A 10 16.47 -4.99 -16.96
C ALA A 10 16.84 -4.08 -18.14
N GLU A 11 17.89 -3.27 -18.01
CA GLU A 11 18.41 -2.44 -19.11
C GLU A 11 18.83 -3.31 -20.30
N TYR A 12 19.62 -4.35 -20.04
CA TYR A 12 20.05 -5.29 -21.08
C TYR A 12 18.87 -5.95 -21.80
N LEU A 13 17.84 -6.39 -21.06
CA LEU A 13 16.68 -7.04 -21.67
C LEU A 13 15.79 -6.06 -22.45
N LEU A 14 15.71 -4.78 -22.04
CA LEU A 14 15.05 -3.75 -22.84
C LEU A 14 15.78 -3.53 -24.17
N GLU A 15 17.11 -3.36 -24.13
CA GLU A 15 17.95 -3.18 -25.32
C GLU A 15 17.83 -4.37 -26.29
N VAL A 16 18.00 -5.59 -25.79
CA VAL A 16 17.89 -6.83 -26.60
C VAL A 16 16.54 -6.95 -27.31
N HIS A 17 15.47 -6.38 -26.74
CA HIS A 17 14.14 -6.42 -27.30
C HIS A 17 13.72 -5.14 -28.04
N GLY A 18 14.67 -4.22 -28.29
CA GLY A 18 14.45 -3.00 -29.09
C GLY A 18 13.61 -1.95 -28.39
N LEU A 19 13.70 -1.88 -27.06
CA LEU A 19 13.01 -0.91 -26.20
C LEU A 19 14.00 0.13 -25.66
N ASP A 20 14.87 0.67 -26.53
CA ASP A 20 15.97 1.56 -26.15
C ASP A 20 15.51 2.91 -25.58
N ASP A 21 14.26 3.29 -25.83
CA ASP A 21 13.63 4.51 -25.31
C ASP A 21 12.83 4.28 -24.01
N TRP A 22 13.00 3.12 -23.37
CA TRP A 22 12.40 2.78 -22.08
C TRP A 22 13.37 2.94 -20.92
N GLU A 23 12.84 3.36 -19.77
CA GLU A 23 13.59 3.50 -18.54
C GLU A 23 13.26 2.38 -17.54
N VAL A 24 14.23 2.03 -16.70
CA VAL A 24 14.04 1.14 -15.55
C VAL A 24 13.88 1.97 -14.28
N ALA A 25 12.88 1.65 -13.44
CA ALA A 25 12.69 2.33 -12.17
C ALA A 25 12.30 1.38 -11.04
N TYR A 26 12.78 1.66 -9.83
CA TYR A 26 12.32 0.96 -8.63
C TYR A 26 11.13 1.65 -7.96
N ASP A 27 10.23 0.84 -7.40
CA ASP A 27 9.21 1.28 -6.47
C ASP A 27 9.24 0.47 -5.15
N ASN A 28 8.36 0.86 -4.22
CA ASN A 28 8.25 0.26 -2.90
C ASN A 28 7.02 -0.66 -2.77
N ALA A 29 6.49 -1.20 -3.88
CA ALA A 29 5.43 -2.20 -3.86
C ALA A 29 5.92 -3.44 -3.10
N LYS A 30 5.02 -4.12 -2.40
CA LYS A 30 5.34 -5.33 -1.60
C LYS A 30 4.53 -6.55 -2.02
N LEU A 31 3.61 -6.36 -2.97
CA LEU A 31 2.67 -7.37 -3.45
C LEU A 31 2.68 -7.50 -4.98
N ARG A 32 3.39 -6.62 -5.69
CA ARG A 32 3.50 -6.61 -7.15
C ARG A 32 4.98 -6.51 -7.49
N ALA A 33 5.51 -7.49 -8.23
CA ALA A 33 6.93 -7.59 -8.54
C ALA A 33 7.37 -6.64 -9.66
N GLY A 34 6.57 -6.53 -10.73
CA GLY A 34 6.85 -5.68 -11.90
C GLY A 34 5.66 -4.79 -12.29
N ILE A 35 5.89 -3.77 -13.11
CA ILE A 35 4.85 -3.01 -13.81
C ILE A 35 5.39 -2.38 -15.09
N CYS A 36 4.63 -2.52 -16.17
CA CYS A 36 4.82 -1.75 -17.39
C CYS A 36 3.98 -0.45 -17.34
N ARG A 37 4.65 0.70 -17.35
CA ARG A 37 4.01 2.02 -17.53
C ARG A 37 4.17 2.46 -18.98
N PHE A 38 3.25 2.01 -19.82
CA PHE A 38 3.35 2.17 -21.27
C PHE A 38 3.45 3.64 -21.72
N SER A 39 2.61 4.53 -21.18
CA SER A 39 2.61 5.95 -21.58
C SER A 39 3.91 6.67 -21.22
N ASP A 40 4.52 6.29 -20.10
CA ASP A 40 5.76 6.88 -19.61
C ASP A 40 7.00 6.17 -20.16
N ARG A 41 6.82 5.02 -20.84
CA ARG A 41 7.88 4.08 -21.25
C ARG A 41 8.79 3.68 -20.10
N VAL A 42 8.18 3.24 -18.98
CA VAL A 42 8.93 2.79 -17.80
C VAL A 42 8.62 1.34 -17.45
N LEU A 43 9.67 0.52 -17.31
CA LEU A 43 9.62 -0.77 -16.64
C LEU A 43 9.91 -0.58 -15.15
N GLY A 44 8.89 -0.78 -14.32
CA GLY A 44 8.99 -0.68 -12.88
C GLY A 44 9.25 -2.03 -12.21
N LEU A 45 10.20 -2.10 -11.28
CA LEU A 45 10.41 -3.25 -10.40
C LEU A 45 10.17 -2.88 -8.93
N SER A 46 9.68 -3.84 -8.14
CA SER A 46 9.60 -3.71 -6.69
C SER A 46 10.96 -4.00 -6.07
N ALA A 47 11.65 -2.97 -5.55
CA ALA A 47 12.92 -3.17 -4.86
C ALA A 47 12.79 -4.17 -3.68
N PRO A 48 11.73 -4.11 -2.83
CA PRO A 48 11.54 -5.08 -1.77
C PRO A 48 11.40 -6.54 -2.25
N LEU A 49 10.70 -6.80 -3.36
CA LEU A 49 10.51 -8.16 -3.88
C LEU A 49 11.75 -8.64 -4.65
N THR A 50 12.38 -7.79 -5.46
CA THR A 50 13.64 -8.11 -6.16
C THR A 50 14.74 -8.55 -5.18
N ALA A 51 14.81 -7.93 -4.01
CA ALA A 51 15.79 -8.28 -2.99
C ALA A 51 15.61 -9.70 -2.43
N VAL A 52 14.38 -10.22 -2.39
CA VAL A 52 14.07 -11.53 -1.79
C VAL A 52 13.85 -12.64 -2.82
N HIS A 53 13.59 -12.30 -4.08
CA HIS A 53 13.48 -13.26 -5.18
C HIS A 53 14.86 -13.68 -5.69
N ASP A 54 14.95 -14.89 -6.23
CA ASP A 54 16.14 -15.35 -6.94
C ASP A 54 16.26 -14.69 -8.33
N GLU A 55 17.39 -14.93 -9.01
CA GLU A 55 17.66 -14.35 -10.31
C GLU A 55 16.64 -14.78 -11.38
N ALA A 56 16.17 -16.03 -11.35
CA ALA A 56 15.24 -16.56 -12.34
C ALA A 56 13.86 -15.91 -12.21
N ASP A 57 13.35 -15.76 -10.98
CA ASP A 57 12.09 -15.08 -10.67
C ASP A 57 12.13 -13.59 -11.07
N VAL A 58 13.27 -12.93 -10.84
CA VAL A 58 13.47 -11.53 -11.25
C VAL A 58 13.53 -11.40 -12.77
N ARG A 59 14.27 -12.28 -13.44
CA ARG A 59 14.34 -12.33 -14.91
C ARG A 59 12.97 -12.56 -15.53
N ASP A 60 12.19 -13.51 -15.01
CA ASP A 60 10.84 -13.79 -15.50
C ASP A 60 9.92 -12.58 -15.32
N THR A 61 10.03 -11.88 -14.19
CA THR A 61 9.31 -10.61 -13.94
C THR A 61 9.69 -9.53 -14.94
N ILE A 62 10.98 -9.36 -15.26
CA ILE A 62 11.42 -8.37 -16.24
C ILE A 62 10.85 -8.71 -17.62
N LEU A 63 11.00 -9.96 -18.07
CA LEU A 63 10.49 -10.41 -19.36
C LEU A 63 8.95 -10.31 -19.44
N HIS A 64 8.25 -10.51 -18.33
CA HIS A 64 6.81 -10.29 -18.23
C HIS A 64 6.44 -8.84 -18.60
N GLU A 65 7.14 -7.86 -18.03
CA GLU A 65 6.88 -6.44 -18.29
C GLU A 65 7.36 -6.00 -19.68
N VAL A 66 8.48 -6.56 -20.16
CA VAL A 66 8.94 -6.39 -21.55
C VAL A 66 7.89 -6.91 -22.53
N ALA A 67 7.27 -8.06 -22.26
CA ALA A 67 6.20 -8.59 -23.11
C ALA A 67 5.01 -7.61 -23.19
N HIS A 68 4.61 -6.98 -22.07
CA HIS A 68 3.58 -5.94 -22.08
C HIS A 68 3.99 -4.72 -22.91
N ALA A 69 5.24 -4.27 -22.78
CA ALA A 69 5.77 -3.18 -23.58
C ALA A 69 5.72 -3.48 -25.09
N LEU A 70 6.01 -4.73 -25.49
CA LEU A 70 6.03 -5.14 -26.90
C LEU A 70 4.65 -5.31 -27.52
N VAL A 71 3.66 -5.79 -26.76
CA VAL A 71 2.29 -6.00 -27.30
C VAL A 71 1.40 -4.77 -27.17
N GLY A 72 1.72 -3.88 -26.24
CA GLY A 72 0.99 -2.64 -26.02
C GLY A 72 -0.22 -2.76 -25.07
N PRO A 73 -0.77 -1.61 -24.63
CA PRO A 73 -1.64 -1.52 -23.45
C PRO A 73 -3.06 -2.07 -23.64
N ARG A 74 -3.43 -2.44 -24.88
CA ARG A 74 -4.73 -3.07 -25.16
C ARG A 74 -4.74 -4.56 -24.85
N HIS A 75 -3.56 -5.15 -24.68
CA HIS A 75 -3.39 -6.55 -24.34
C HIS A 75 -3.09 -6.67 -22.85
N GLY A 76 -3.99 -7.32 -22.12
CA GLY A 76 -3.68 -7.83 -20.77
C GLY A 76 -2.88 -9.14 -20.89
N HIS A 77 -3.09 -10.08 -19.96
CA HIS A 77 -2.51 -11.42 -20.04
C HIS A 77 -3.25 -12.35 -21.03
N ASP A 78 -3.62 -11.83 -22.21
CA ASP A 78 -4.36 -12.57 -23.24
C ASP A 78 -3.45 -13.51 -24.06
N ALA A 79 -4.00 -14.12 -25.11
CA ALA A 79 -3.27 -15.04 -25.96
C ALA A 79 -2.10 -14.37 -26.72
N VAL A 80 -2.24 -13.09 -27.11
CA VAL A 80 -1.21 -12.33 -27.82
C VAL A 80 -0.05 -12.04 -26.88
N TRP A 81 -0.35 -11.55 -25.67
CA TRP A 81 0.66 -11.33 -24.64
C TRP A 81 1.35 -12.64 -24.26
N ARG A 82 0.60 -13.72 -24.01
CA ARG A 82 1.19 -15.00 -23.59
C ARG A 82 2.09 -15.60 -24.67
N ALA A 83 1.70 -15.49 -25.93
CA ALA A 83 2.54 -15.92 -27.05
C ALA A 83 3.84 -15.11 -27.10
N ARG A 84 3.77 -13.77 -26.94
CA ARG A 84 4.95 -12.91 -26.90
C ARG A 84 5.84 -13.22 -25.71
N ALA A 85 5.27 -13.35 -24.51
CA ALA A 85 5.99 -13.66 -23.27
C ALA A 85 6.80 -14.95 -23.41
N LYS A 86 6.17 -16.04 -23.89
CA LYS A 86 6.87 -17.31 -24.13
C LYS A 86 7.95 -17.20 -25.20
N ALA A 87 7.70 -16.45 -26.28
CA ALA A 87 8.67 -16.27 -27.35
C ALA A 87 9.96 -15.56 -26.89
N ILE A 88 9.88 -14.68 -25.89
CA ILE A 88 11.05 -13.99 -25.31
C ILE A 88 11.62 -14.69 -24.06
N GLY A 89 11.13 -15.88 -23.73
CA GLY A 89 11.64 -16.69 -22.62
C GLY A 89 11.01 -16.43 -21.26
N CYS A 90 9.90 -15.69 -21.18
CA CYS A 90 9.06 -15.64 -19.98
C CYS A 90 8.19 -16.91 -19.87
N SER A 91 7.88 -17.33 -18.65
CA SER A 91 6.94 -18.39 -18.32
C SER A 91 5.57 -18.20 -18.97
N GLY A 92 5.16 -16.94 -19.13
CA GLY A 92 3.81 -16.56 -19.55
C GLY A 92 2.78 -16.73 -18.43
N GLU A 93 3.22 -16.90 -17.18
CA GLU A 93 2.36 -16.89 -16.02
C GLU A 93 2.01 -15.46 -15.59
N ARG A 94 0.80 -15.30 -15.07
CA ARG A 94 0.31 -13.97 -14.66
C ARG A 94 0.92 -13.51 -13.34
N CYS A 95 1.16 -14.45 -12.43
CA CYS A 95 1.62 -14.19 -11.08
C CYS A 95 2.93 -14.93 -10.85
N VAL A 96 3.82 -14.34 -10.06
CA VAL A 96 4.94 -15.08 -9.44
C VAL A 96 4.39 -16.26 -8.64
N SER A 97 5.21 -17.30 -8.46
CA SER A 97 4.82 -18.50 -7.72
C SER A 97 4.31 -18.12 -6.32
N ALA A 98 3.28 -18.85 -5.85
CA ALA A 98 2.80 -18.68 -4.48
C ALA A 98 3.86 -19.04 -3.44
N GLU A 99 4.84 -19.87 -3.84
CA GLU A 99 5.99 -20.34 -3.06
C GLU A 99 7.17 -19.35 -3.08
N SER A 100 7.19 -18.38 -4.01
CA SER A 100 8.25 -17.38 -4.06
C SER A 100 8.29 -16.56 -2.76
N PRO A 101 9.49 -16.19 -2.26
CA PRO A 101 9.64 -15.43 -1.03
C PRO A 101 8.84 -14.13 -1.05
N ARG A 102 8.07 -13.88 0.01
CA ARG A 102 7.27 -12.66 0.16
C ARG A 102 7.96 -11.67 1.07
N VAL A 103 7.75 -10.38 0.81
CA VAL A 103 8.12 -9.33 1.77
C VAL A 103 7.28 -9.51 3.03
N GLN A 104 7.92 -9.70 4.18
CA GLN A 104 7.21 -9.83 5.44
C GLN A 104 6.39 -8.57 5.76
N ALA A 105 5.17 -8.77 6.24
CA ALA A 105 4.33 -7.69 6.71
C ALA A 105 4.89 -7.07 7.99
N ALA A 106 5.00 -5.74 8.03
CA ALA A 106 5.48 -5.04 9.22
C ALA A 106 4.45 -5.02 10.35
N TRP A 107 3.16 -5.23 10.04
CA TRP A 107 2.07 -5.19 11.00
C TRP A 107 1.38 -6.54 11.04
N LEU A 108 1.24 -7.09 12.25
CA LEU A 108 0.56 -8.34 12.52
C LEU A 108 -0.54 -8.10 13.54
N GLY A 109 -1.78 -8.34 13.13
CA GLY A 109 -2.95 -8.35 14.02
C GLY A 109 -3.26 -9.78 14.45
N THR A 110 -3.48 -10.00 15.74
CA THR A 110 -3.91 -11.31 16.27
C THR A 110 -5.21 -11.13 17.05
N CYS A 111 -6.24 -11.91 16.73
CA CYS A 111 -7.50 -11.89 17.49
C CYS A 111 -7.41 -12.81 18.72
N SER A 112 -8.40 -12.75 19.60
CA SER A 112 -8.48 -13.58 20.82
C SER A 112 -8.46 -15.10 20.54
N ALA A 113 -8.92 -15.54 19.36
CA ALA A 113 -8.88 -16.93 18.93
C ALA A 113 -7.56 -17.34 18.25
N GLY A 114 -6.58 -16.43 18.13
CA GLY A 114 -5.27 -16.72 17.54
C GLY A 114 -5.17 -16.54 16.03
N HIS A 115 -6.26 -16.20 15.32
CA HIS A 115 -6.20 -15.88 13.89
C HIS A 115 -5.37 -14.63 13.64
N THR A 116 -4.58 -14.65 12.57
CA THR A 116 -3.67 -13.55 12.21
C THR A 116 -4.15 -12.76 11.00
N LEU A 117 -3.77 -11.49 10.95
CA LEU A 117 -3.96 -10.60 9.81
C LEU A 117 -2.68 -9.78 9.58
N GLU A 118 -2.05 -10.02 8.44
CA GLU A 118 -0.85 -9.32 8.03
C GLU A 118 -1.15 -8.03 7.25
N ARG A 119 -0.40 -6.96 7.52
CA ARG A 119 -0.49 -5.69 6.78
C ARG A 119 0.87 -5.04 6.59
N HIS A 120 1.07 -4.41 5.44
CA HIS A 120 2.25 -3.59 5.18
C HIS A 120 2.13 -2.14 5.68
N ARG A 121 0.90 -1.68 5.98
CA ARG A 121 0.63 -0.32 6.46
C ARG A 121 -0.07 -0.37 7.81
N ARG A 122 0.24 0.62 8.65
CA ARG A 122 -0.41 0.86 9.94
C ARG A 122 -1.94 0.83 9.77
N PRO A 123 -2.68 0.07 10.59
CA PRO A 123 -4.12 0.15 10.61
C PRO A 123 -4.54 1.53 11.11
N GLU A 124 -5.48 2.15 10.40
CA GLU A 124 -6.00 3.49 10.70
C GLU A 124 -7.47 3.47 11.10
N ARG A 125 -8.08 2.29 11.01
CA ARG A 125 -9.47 1.98 11.34
C ARG A 125 -9.51 0.69 12.13
N VAL A 126 -10.47 0.56 13.03
CA VAL A 126 -10.69 -0.66 13.82
C VAL A 126 -11.05 -1.82 12.90
N LEU A 127 -10.39 -2.95 13.11
CA LEU A 127 -10.58 -4.17 12.34
C LEU A 127 -10.91 -5.32 13.29
N THR A 128 -11.90 -6.12 12.91
CA THR A 128 -12.37 -7.31 13.63
C THR A 128 -12.13 -8.55 12.79
N CYS A 129 -11.97 -9.70 13.43
CA CYS A 129 -11.65 -10.95 12.75
C CYS A 129 -12.86 -11.53 12.00
N GLY A 130 -12.77 -11.56 10.67
CA GLY A 130 -13.80 -12.13 9.80
C GLY A 130 -13.94 -13.66 9.91
N LEU A 131 -12.90 -14.35 10.41
CA LEU A 131 -12.95 -15.79 10.66
C LEU A 131 -13.70 -16.12 11.97
N CYS A 132 -13.66 -15.24 12.96
CA CYS A 132 -14.41 -15.40 14.19
C CYS A 132 -15.89 -15.03 14.01
N SER A 133 -16.17 -13.99 13.22
CA SER A 133 -17.53 -13.56 12.91
C SER A 133 -17.61 -12.93 11.53
N SER A 134 -18.66 -13.26 10.78
CA SER A 134 -18.97 -12.61 9.49
C SER A 134 -19.51 -11.18 9.65
N ARG A 135 -19.89 -10.79 10.87
CA ARG A 135 -20.33 -9.44 11.23
C ARG A 135 -19.21 -8.71 11.98
N PHE A 136 -19.30 -7.38 11.98
CA PHE A 136 -18.41 -6.57 12.81
C PHE A 136 -18.71 -6.82 14.28
N ASP A 137 -17.71 -7.28 15.03
CA ASP A 137 -17.84 -7.67 16.44
C ASP A 137 -16.60 -7.23 17.23
N LEU A 138 -16.81 -6.44 18.28
CA LEU A 138 -15.74 -5.87 19.09
C LEU A 138 -15.00 -6.92 19.94
N ASP A 139 -15.62 -8.07 20.21
CA ASP A 139 -14.99 -9.17 20.93
C ASP A 139 -13.88 -9.84 20.09
N HIS A 140 -13.80 -9.50 18.80
CA HIS A 140 -12.84 -10.05 17.85
C HIS A 140 -11.92 -8.98 17.25
N VAL A 141 -11.73 -7.85 17.94
CA VAL A 141 -10.75 -6.82 17.53
C VAL A 141 -9.34 -7.40 17.52
N TYR A 142 -8.58 -7.09 16.48
CA TYR A 142 -7.17 -7.47 16.39
C TYR A 142 -6.31 -6.68 17.37
N ALA A 143 -5.48 -7.39 18.15
CA ALA A 143 -4.35 -6.83 18.86
C ALA A 143 -3.16 -6.71 17.90
N TRP A 144 -2.58 -5.52 17.77
CA TRP A 144 -1.56 -5.24 16.75
C TRP A 144 -0.15 -5.23 17.32
N THR A 145 0.76 -5.84 16.57
CA THR A 145 2.20 -5.65 16.70
C THR A 145 2.77 -4.98 15.46
N HIS A 146 3.84 -4.21 15.62
CA HIS A 146 4.63 -3.66 14.54
C HIS A 146 6.07 -4.16 14.68
N ARG A 147 6.53 -4.94 13.70
CA ARG A 147 7.84 -5.61 13.71
C ARG A 147 8.07 -6.39 15.02
N GLY A 148 7.06 -7.17 15.43
CA GLY A 148 7.11 -8.03 16.63
C GLY A 148 6.97 -7.31 17.97
N ARG A 149 6.86 -5.97 18.00
CA ARG A 149 6.65 -5.20 19.24
C ARG A 149 5.20 -4.74 19.36
N PRO A 150 4.64 -4.58 20.57
CA PRO A 150 3.33 -3.95 20.75
C PRO A 150 3.23 -2.65 19.95
N ALA A 151 2.21 -2.54 19.13
CA ALA A 151 2.10 -1.42 18.20
C ALA A 151 1.54 -0.18 18.90
N VAL A 152 2.13 0.99 18.62
CA VAL A 152 1.43 2.26 18.84
C VAL A 152 0.39 2.41 17.73
N LEU A 153 -0.88 2.57 18.07
CA LEU A 153 -1.98 2.63 17.12
C LEU A 153 -2.24 4.05 16.63
N HIS A 154 -2.76 4.18 15.41
CA HIS A 154 -3.02 5.51 14.85
C HIS A 154 -4.07 6.23 15.72
N PRO A 155 -3.98 7.55 15.98
CA PRO A 155 -4.94 8.23 16.85
C PRO A 155 -6.41 8.02 16.44
N ASN A 156 -6.69 8.03 15.13
CA ASN A 156 -8.02 7.69 14.60
C ASN A 156 -8.50 6.27 14.97
N TYR A 157 -7.59 5.29 15.01
CA TYR A 157 -7.92 3.93 15.41
C TYR A 157 -8.34 3.90 16.88
N GLU A 158 -7.55 4.53 17.75
CA GLU A 158 -7.79 4.56 19.19
C GLU A 158 -9.12 5.28 19.50
N ALA A 159 -9.34 6.43 18.89
CA ALA A 159 -10.58 7.19 19.05
C ALA A 159 -11.80 6.44 18.47
N GLU A 160 -11.65 5.75 17.34
CA GLU A 160 -12.72 4.90 16.80
C GLU A 160 -13.03 3.73 17.73
N LEU A 161 -12.02 3.05 18.27
CA LEU A 161 -12.22 1.94 19.19
C LEU A 161 -12.93 2.37 20.48
N ALA A 162 -12.52 3.51 21.05
CA ALA A 162 -13.19 4.08 22.22
C ALA A 162 -14.66 4.39 21.94
N ARG A 163 -14.97 5.06 20.82
CA ARG A 163 -16.36 5.35 20.42
C ARG A 163 -17.18 4.10 20.21
N LEU A 164 -16.64 3.09 19.54
CA LEU A 164 -17.35 1.84 19.26
C LEU A 164 -17.69 1.08 20.54
N ARG A 165 -16.79 1.07 21.54
CA ARG A 165 -17.06 0.47 22.86
C ARG A 165 -18.20 1.15 23.61
N GLU A 166 -18.43 2.42 23.33
CA GLU A 166 -19.55 3.19 23.87
C GLU A 166 -20.81 3.11 22.97
N GLY A 167 -20.82 2.25 21.94
CA GLY A 167 -21.92 2.13 20.99
C GLY A 167 -22.07 3.33 20.04
N ARG A 168 -21.06 4.21 19.96
CA ARG A 168 -21.06 5.41 19.11
C ARG A 168 -20.29 5.17 17.82
N ARG A 169 -20.74 5.81 16.74
CA ARG A 169 -20.03 5.83 15.45
C ARG A 169 -19.19 7.10 15.30
N THR A 170 -18.10 7.01 14.57
CA THR A 170 -17.29 8.17 14.18
C THR A 170 -18.02 8.95 13.08
N VAL A 171 -18.30 10.22 13.34
CA VAL A 171 -18.87 11.16 12.36
C VAL A 171 -17.79 12.16 11.98
N LEU A 172 -17.46 12.24 10.69
CA LEU A 172 -16.45 13.17 10.19
C LEU A 172 -17.08 14.51 9.80
N LEU A 173 -16.40 15.60 10.13
CA LEU A 173 -16.80 16.95 9.78
C LEU A 173 -16.78 17.15 8.25
N PRO A 174 -17.78 17.83 7.67
CA PRO A 174 -17.79 18.18 6.25
C PRO A 174 -16.75 19.27 5.95
N VAL A 175 -16.40 19.41 4.67
CA VAL A 175 -15.61 20.57 4.20
C VAL A 175 -16.40 21.86 4.49
N GLY A 176 -15.71 22.89 4.97
CA GLY A 176 -16.30 24.17 5.39
C GLY A 176 -16.68 24.25 6.87
N ALA A 177 -16.82 23.10 7.56
CA ALA A 177 -17.09 23.06 8.99
C ALA A 177 -15.96 23.69 9.81
N ARG A 178 -16.31 24.27 10.96
CA ARG A 178 -15.35 24.75 11.94
C ARG A 178 -14.94 23.58 12.84
N ALA A 179 -13.65 23.51 13.12
CA ALA A 179 -13.07 22.48 13.97
C ALA A 179 -12.03 23.09 14.91
N ARG A 180 -12.02 22.65 16.16
CA ARG A 180 -11.00 22.99 17.15
C ARG A 180 -10.02 21.84 17.28
N VAL A 181 -8.72 22.14 17.33
CA VAL A 181 -7.68 21.16 17.62
C VAL A 181 -7.66 20.84 19.12
N THR A 182 -7.74 19.57 19.48
CA THR A 182 -7.85 19.10 20.87
C THR A 182 -6.57 18.48 21.41
N VAL A 183 -5.64 18.08 20.54
CA VAL A 183 -4.35 17.54 20.98
C VAL A 183 -3.52 18.62 21.67
N GLU A 184 -2.86 18.25 22.76
CA GLU A 184 -1.90 19.09 23.47
C GLU A 184 -0.72 19.47 22.55
N GLY A 185 -0.24 20.70 22.68
CA GLY A 185 0.88 21.24 21.90
C GLY A 185 0.64 22.64 21.37
N GLU A 186 1.51 23.09 20.46
CA GLU A 186 1.53 24.46 19.92
C GLU A 186 0.20 24.92 19.33
N HIS A 187 -0.59 23.99 18.78
CA HIS A 187 -1.86 24.29 18.13
C HIS A 187 -3.08 23.89 18.97
N HIS A 188 -2.92 23.57 20.25
CA HIS A 188 -4.04 23.25 21.14
C HIS A 188 -5.05 24.41 21.19
N GLY A 189 -6.34 24.08 21.09
CA GLY A 189 -7.43 25.05 21.15
C GLY A 189 -7.61 25.91 19.89
N VAL A 190 -6.71 25.80 18.90
CA VAL A 190 -6.80 26.54 17.63
C VAL A 190 -8.04 26.11 16.86
N VAL A 191 -8.80 27.09 16.36
CA VAL A 191 -10.00 26.87 15.55
C VAL A 191 -9.72 27.21 14.10
N GLY A 192 -10.04 26.29 13.19
CA GLY A 192 -9.92 26.47 11.75
C GLY A 192 -11.14 25.96 10.99
N ARG A 193 -11.20 26.25 9.70
CA ARG A 193 -12.20 25.67 8.79
C ARG A 193 -11.62 24.47 8.07
N VAL A 194 -12.38 23.37 7.96
CA VAL A 194 -11.98 22.20 7.18
C VAL A 194 -11.89 22.59 5.71
N ALA A 195 -10.68 22.76 5.18
CA ALA A 195 -10.45 23.07 3.76
C ALA A 195 -10.51 21.80 2.91
N LYS A 196 -10.01 20.67 3.43
CA LYS A 196 -10.01 19.37 2.75
C LYS A 196 -10.03 18.23 3.76
N ARG A 197 -10.73 17.14 3.42
CA ARG A 197 -10.60 15.85 4.11
C ARG A 197 -9.58 14.99 3.38
N GLY A 198 -8.49 14.66 4.06
CA GLY A 198 -7.56 13.64 3.62
C GLY A 198 -8.06 12.25 3.97
N ARG A 199 -7.22 11.24 3.77
CA ARG A 199 -7.52 9.84 4.11
C ARG A 199 -7.66 9.62 5.62
N THR A 200 -6.87 10.33 6.42
CA THR A 200 -6.78 10.16 7.88
C THR A 200 -6.77 11.47 8.67
N SER A 201 -6.92 12.61 8.00
CA SER A 201 -6.70 13.92 8.60
C SER A 201 -7.57 14.98 7.94
N TYR A 202 -7.91 16.01 8.71
CA TYR A 202 -8.40 17.27 8.19
C TYR A 202 -7.21 18.16 7.81
N HIS A 203 -7.38 18.92 6.74
CA HIS A 203 -6.55 20.08 6.46
C HIS A 203 -7.35 21.30 6.92
N LEU A 204 -7.00 21.87 8.07
CA LEU A 204 -7.67 23.01 8.68
C LEU A 204 -7.01 24.31 8.23
N ARG A 205 -7.79 25.21 7.65
CA ARG A 205 -7.37 26.57 7.34
C ARG A 205 -7.52 27.42 8.61
N VAL A 206 -6.41 27.93 9.10
CA VAL A 206 -6.32 28.83 10.27
C VAL A 206 -5.63 30.12 9.81
N GLY A 207 -6.41 31.13 9.46
CA GLY A 207 -5.88 32.32 8.80
C GLY A 207 -5.14 31.95 7.51
N ARG A 208 -3.83 32.24 7.46
CA ARG A 208 -2.94 31.91 6.34
C ARG A 208 -2.33 30.51 6.40
N LEU A 209 -2.43 29.81 7.54
CA LEU A 209 -1.84 28.48 7.76
C LEU A 209 -2.80 27.36 7.35
N LEU A 210 -2.24 26.24 6.89
CA LEU A 210 -2.97 25.01 6.62
C LEU A 210 -2.42 23.89 7.51
N LEU A 211 -3.13 23.58 8.59
CA LEU A 211 -2.73 22.53 9.54
C LEU A 211 -3.28 21.17 9.10
N ARG A 212 -2.44 20.14 9.13
CA ARG A 212 -2.88 18.75 8.91
C ARG A 212 -3.03 18.03 10.24
N VAL A 213 -4.26 17.71 10.62
CA VAL A 213 -4.58 17.16 11.93
C VAL A 213 -5.39 15.86 11.80
N PRO A 214 -5.02 14.75 12.45
CA PRO A 214 -5.83 13.53 12.52
C PRO A 214 -7.27 13.80 12.93
N PHE A 215 -8.21 12.99 12.44
CA PHE A 215 -9.62 13.14 12.77
C PHE A 215 -9.91 13.03 14.27
N ALA A 216 -9.14 12.21 14.98
CA ALA A 216 -9.26 12.02 16.43
C ALA A 216 -8.90 13.26 17.26
N TRP A 217 -8.11 14.19 16.70
CA TRP A 217 -7.56 15.33 17.43
C TRP A 217 -8.29 16.63 17.11
N VAL A 218 -9.54 16.51 16.65
CA VAL A 218 -10.39 17.67 16.44
C VAL A 218 -11.80 17.42 16.95
N GLU A 219 -12.46 18.50 17.30
CA GLU A 219 -13.89 18.53 17.63
C GLU A 219 -14.60 19.64 16.84
N PRO A 220 -15.94 19.57 16.68
CA PRO A 220 -16.72 20.69 16.15
C PRO A 220 -16.55 21.95 17.02
N ALA A 221 -16.50 23.13 16.39
CA ALA A 221 -16.30 24.42 17.06
C ALA A 221 -17.30 25.50 16.63
#